data_AF-W0ABH3-F1
#
_entry.id   AF-W0ABH3-F1
#
_cell.length_a   1.000
_cell.length_b   1.000
_cell.length_c   1.000
_cell.angle_alpha   90.00
_cell.angle_beta   90.00
_cell.angle_gamma   90.00
#
_symmetry.space_group_name_H-M   'P 1'
#
loop_
_entity.id
_entity.type
_entity.pdbx_description
1 polymer ?
#
loop_
_entity_poly.entity_id
_entity_poly.type
_entity_poly.pdbx_seq_one_letter_code
_entity_poly.pdbx_strand_id
1 'polypeptide(L)'
;MGATLNIKDPEAHRLAQAIAQETGEPMTRVVVEALRDRLSRIERRRERASVSELLAIADRAARMVTKPYAQHGDELYDENGLPK
;
A
#
# COMPACT_ATOMS: atom_id res chain seq x y z
N MET A 1 30.59 8.82 6.96
CA MET A 1 30.20 9.94 7.85
C MET A 1 28.76 9.71 8.27
N GLY A 2 28.50 9.43 9.54
CA GLY A 2 27.13 9.22 10.02
C GLY A 2 26.42 10.57 10.18
N ALA A 3 25.24 10.72 9.59
CA ALA A 3 24.40 11.89 9.83
C ALA A 3 23.78 11.80 11.23
N THR A 4 23.83 12.89 11.98
CA THR A 4 23.21 12.99 13.31
C THR A 4 21.84 13.65 13.19
N LEU A 5 20.83 13.07 13.85
CA LEU A 5 19.48 13.63 13.92
C LEU A 5 19.25 14.15 15.35
N ASN A 6 19.12 15.46 15.50
CA ASN A 6 18.84 16.10 16.79
C ASN A 6 17.37 16.54 16.85
N ILE A 7 16.61 15.98 17.79
CA ILE A 7 15.19 16.27 18.00
C ILE A 7 15.03 16.85 19.41
N LYS A 8 14.69 18.15 19.48
CA LYS A 8 14.44 18.87 20.74
C LYS A 8 12.95 18.99 21.03
N ASP A 9 12.24 17.88 20.93
CA ASP A 9 10.80 17.80 21.18
C ASP A 9 10.54 16.93 22.42
N PRO A 10 9.94 17.48 23.49
CA PRO A 10 9.67 16.73 24.71
C PRO A 10 8.72 15.54 24.52
N GLU A 11 7.77 15.65 23.59
CA GLU A 11 6.81 14.58 23.32
C GLU A 11 7.47 13.42 22.59
N ALA A 12 8.33 13.69 21.61
CA ALA A 12 9.12 12.68 20.91
C ALA A 12 9.99 11.88 21.90
N HIS A 13 10.61 12.56 22.86
CA HIS A 13 11.39 11.91 23.91
C HIS A 13 10.52 11.01 24.79
N ARG A 14 9.37 11.53 25.27
CA ARG A 14 8.42 10.78 26.10
C ARG A 14 7.91 9.52 25.39
N LEU A 15 7.52 9.63 24.12
CA LEU A 15 7.01 8.51 23.32
C LEU A 15 8.10 7.46 23.08
N ALA A 16 9.29 7.89 22.68
CA ALA A 16 10.40 6.97 22.46
C ALA A 16 10.82 6.24 23.74
N GLN A 17 10.78 6.94 24.89
CA GLN A 17 11.08 6.36 26.19
C GLN A 17 10.02 5.35 26.64
N ALA A 18 8.74 5.68 26.48
CA ALA A 18 7.64 4.77 26.81
C ALA A 18 7.72 3.47 26.00
N ILE A 19 7.92 3.57 24.68
CA ILE A 19 8.04 2.38 23.84
C ILE A 19 9.30 1.57 24.23
N ALA A 20 10.43 2.23 24.46
CA ALA A 20 11.66 1.56 24.88
C ALA A 20 11.51 0.80 26.21
N GLN A 21 10.75 1.35 27.15
CA GLN A 21 10.46 0.68 28.43
C GLN A 21 9.58 -0.56 28.24
N GLU A 22 8.57 -0.48 27.38
CA GLU A 22 7.67 -1.60 27.09
C GLU A 22 8.34 -2.71 26.27
N THR A 23 9.22 -2.36 25.31
CA THR A 23 9.85 -3.34 24.41
C THR A 23 11.23 -3.82 24.89
N GLY A 24 11.86 -3.12 25.83
CA GLY A 24 13.25 -3.36 26.22
C GLY A 24 14.28 -2.97 25.16
N GLU A 25 13.87 -2.27 24.11
CA GLU A 25 14.77 -1.83 23.04
C GLU A 25 15.39 -0.45 23.35
N PRO A 26 16.60 -0.15 22.86
CA PRO A 26 17.18 1.18 23.02
C PRO A 26 16.36 2.23 22.26
N MET A 27 16.21 3.44 22.82
CA MET A 27 15.42 4.53 22.22
C MET A 27 15.82 4.83 20.77
N THR A 28 17.10 4.72 20.42
CA THR A 28 17.58 4.89 19.03
C THR A 28 16.93 3.87 18.09
N ARG A 29 16.79 2.61 18.51
CA ARG A 29 16.16 1.56 17.70
C ARG A 29 14.68 1.84 17.54
N VAL A 30 13.99 2.21 18.63
CA VAL A 30 12.58 2.62 18.60
C VAL A 30 12.35 3.74 17.58
N VAL A 31 13.18 4.80 17.61
CA VAL A 31 13.05 5.93 16.69
C VAL A 31 13.31 5.51 15.24
N VAL A 32 14.36 4.71 14.99
CA VAL A 32 14.68 4.24 13.64
C VAL A 32 13.57 3.37 13.08
N GLU A 33 13.03 2.42 13.85
CA GLU A 33 11.95 1.55 13.39
C GLU A 33 10.65 2.35 13.16
N ALA A 34 10.31 3.30 14.04
CA ALA A 34 9.14 4.15 13.83
C ALA A 34 9.23 4.98 12.53
N LEU A 35 10.41 5.52 12.23
CA LEU A 35 10.67 6.25 10.99
C LEU A 35 10.61 5.32 9.77
N ARG A 36 11.20 4.11 9.86
CA ARG A 36 11.15 3.11 8.79
C ARG A 36 9.73 2.67 8.50
N ASP A 37 8.93 2.41 9.53
CA ASP A 37 7.53 2.04 9.40
C ASP A 37 6.71 3.15 8.73
N ARG A 38 6.95 4.40 9.11
CA ARG A 38 6.29 5.54 8.48
C ARG A 38 6.67 5.67 7.01
N LEU A 39 7.95 5.54 6.68
CA LEU A 39 8.44 5.60 5.31
C LEU A 39 7.83 4.47 4.46
N SER A 40 7.85 3.24 4.97
CA SER A 40 7.29 2.08 4.29
C SER A 40 5.78 2.24 4.02
N ARG A 41 5.03 2.85 4.93
CA ARG A 41 3.60 3.18 4.70
C ARG A 41 3.41 4.22 3.60
N ILE A 42 4.30 5.20 3.49
CA ILE A 42 4.27 6.22 2.43
C ILE A 42 4.62 5.58 1.08
N GLU A 43 5.64 4.74 1.03
CA GLU A 43 6.07 4.03 -0.19
C GLU A 43 4.98 3.09 -0.70
N ARG A 44 4.39 2.25 0.16
CA ARG A 44 3.25 1.40 -0.21
C ARG A 44 2.04 2.18 -0.71
N ARG A 45 1.86 3.42 -0.25
CA ARG A 45 0.79 4.31 -0.76
C ARG A 45 1.13 4.86 -2.15
N ARG A 46 2.41 5.08 -2.45
CA ARG A 46 2.88 5.53 -3.78
C ARG A 46 2.87 4.42 -4.81
N GLU A 47 3.20 3.18 -4.42
CA GLU A 47 3.18 2.02 -5.33
C GLU A 47 1.77 1.63 -5.77
N ARG A 48 0.77 1.91 -4.94
CA ARG A 48 -0.62 1.71 -5.32
C ARG A 48 -1.06 2.82 -6.25
N ALA A 49 -1.47 2.44 -7.47
CA ALA A 49 -2.14 3.35 -8.38
C ALA A 49 -3.33 4.02 -7.64
N SER A 50 -3.39 5.34 -7.72
CA SER A 50 -4.52 6.11 -7.28
C SER A 50 -5.79 5.65 -8.00
N VAL A 51 -6.95 5.85 -7.37
CA VAL A 51 -8.26 5.58 -8.01
C VAL A 51 -8.37 6.30 -9.36
N SER A 52 -7.85 7.53 -9.45
CA SER A 52 -7.78 8.28 -10.71
C SER A 52 -6.94 7.59 -11.77
N GLU A 53 -5.78 7.02 -11.42
CA GLU A 53 -4.94 6.30 -12.38
C GLU A 53 -5.61 5.00 -12.84
N LEU A 54 -6.26 4.27 -11.93
CA LEU A 54 -7.03 3.07 -12.26
C LEU A 54 -8.20 3.40 -13.19
N LEU A 55 -8.93 4.48 -12.92
CA LEU A 55 -10.02 4.95 -13.79
C LEU A 55 -9.50 5.42 -15.16
N ALA A 56 -8.35 6.07 -15.21
CA ALA A 56 -7.73 6.46 -16.48
C ALA A 56 -7.29 5.23 -17.29
N ILE A 57 -6.80 4.17 -16.66
CA ILE A 57 -6.52 2.88 -17.31
C ILE A 57 -7.82 2.27 -17.83
N ALA A 58 -8.87 2.23 -17.01
CA ALA A 58 -10.17 1.68 -17.39
C ALA A 58 -10.80 2.41 -18.58
N ASP A 59 -10.76 3.75 -18.61
CA ASP A 59 -11.27 4.55 -19.75
C ASP A 59 -10.50 4.24 -21.04
N ARG A 60 -9.16 4.18 -20.95
CA ARG A 60 -8.33 3.78 -22.10
C ARG A 60 -8.65 2.37 -22.59
N ALA A 61 -8.84 1.42 -21.66
CA ALA A 61 -9.20 0.05 -21.99
C ALA A 61 -10.57 -0.04 -22.65
N ALA A 62 -11.58 0.66 -22.11
CA ALA A 62 -12.94 0.68 -22.64
C ALA A 62 -12.99 1.19 -24.09
N ARG A 63 -12.20 2.22 -24.43
CA ARG A 63 -12.10 2.75 -25.81
C ARG A 63 -11.52 1.76 -26.82
N MET A 64 -10.73 0.78 -26.37
CA MET A 64 -10.14 -0.23 -27.24
C MET A 64 -11.10 -1.39 -27.54
N VAL A 65 -12.23 -1.49 -26.82
CA VAL A 65 -13.26 -2.51 -27.06
C VAL A 65 -14.07 -2.13 -28.30
N THR A 66 -13.81 -2.82 -29.42
CA THR A 66 -14.45 -2.55 -30.71
C THR A 66 -15.66 -3.44 -30.99
N LYS A 67 -15.83 -4.53 -30.24
CA LYS A 67 -16.96 -5.45 -30.37
C LYS A 67 -17.73 -5.52 -29.06
N PRO A 68 -19.06 -5.69 -29.10
CA PRO A 68 -19.82 -6.02 -27.91
C PRO A 68 -19.21 -7.25 -27.21
N TYR A 69 -19.19 -7.23 -25.88
CA TYR A 69 -18.86 -8.42 -25.10
C TYR A 69 -19.84 -9.54 -25.51
N ALA A 70 -19.32 -10.67 -25.98
CA ALA A 70 -20.20 -11.79 -26.30
C ALA A 70 -20.70 -12.38 -24.98
N GLN A 71 -21.94 -12.84 -24.94
CA GLN A 71 -22.42 -13.62 -23.81
C GLN A 71 -21.81 -15.03 -23.90
N HIS A 72 -20.58 -15.17 -23.39
CA HIS A 72 -19.82 -16.42 -23.45
C HIS A 72 -20.42 -17.54 -22.60
N GLY A 73 -21.45 -17.24 -21.77
CA GLY A 73 -22.09 -18.23 -20.90
C GLY A 73 -22.58 -19.44 -21.69
N ASP A 74 -23.34 -19.19 -22.76
CA ASP A 74 -23.91 -20.24 -23.60
C ASP A 74 -22.88 -20.90 -24.53
N GLU A 75 -21.76 -20.21 -24.81
CA GLU A 75 -20.65 -20.74 -25.62
C GLU A 75 -19.75 -21.68 -24.82
N LEU A 76 -19.46 -21.33 -23.56
CA LEU A 76 -18.49 -22.03 -22.71
C LEU A 76 -19.13 -23.09 -21.81
N TYR A 77 -20.41 -22.93 -21.48
CA TYR A 77 -21.10 -23.81 -20.54
C TYR A 77 -22.39 -24.39 -21.16
N ASP A 78 -22.73 -25.60 -20.75
CA ASP A 78 -24.01 -26.22 -21.07
C ASP A 78 -25.14 -25.70 -20.16
N GLU A 79 -26.36 -26.19 -20.40
CA GLU A 79 -27.56 -25.85 -19.63
C GLU A 79 -27.49 -26.23 -18.14
N ASN A 80 -26.56 -27.10 -17.77
CA ASN A 80 -26.29 -27.50 -16.39
C ASN A 80 -25.14 -26.69 -15.76
N GLY A 81 -24.52 -25.77 -16.52
CA GLY A 81 -23.38 -24.97 -16.09
C GLY A 81 -22.05 -25.72 -16.13
N LEU A 82 -21.96 -26.86 -16.83
CA LEU A 82 -20.71 -27.60 -17.02
C LEU A 82 -19.97 -27.08 -18.25
N PRO A 83 -18.62 -27.04 -18.24
CA PRO A 83 -17.84 -26.69 -19.41
C PRO A 83 -18.16 -27.61 -20.59
N LYS A 84 -18.41 -27.03 -21.76
CA LYS A 84 -18.56 -27.75 -23.02
C LYS A 84 -17.23 -28.29 -23.55
#